data_AF-A0A2T0QSD1-F1
#
_entry.id   AF-A0A2T0QSD1-F1
#
_cell.length_a   1.000
_cell.length_b   1.000
_cell.length_c   1.000
_cell.angle_alpha   90.00
_cell.angle_beta   90.00
_cell.angle_gamma   90.00
#
_symmetry.space_group_name_H-M   'P 1'
#
loop_
_entity.id
_entity.type
_entity.pdbx_description
1 polymer ?
#
loop_
_entity_poly.entity_id
_entity_poly.type
_entity_poly.pdbx_seq_one_letter_code
_entity_poly.pdbx_strand_id
1 'polypeptide(L)'
;MWARHKVDGQLYRLPDGEAKTRKAWAKEHLECFMPDCPDRRLTTVARHPRRRDGFSHYTGSGGHSAEGEAHQQAKAALVDWVQQALGGQGVRAVTEQASADRARVADVMVTWPDGRQVAFEVQYAALSVEQWRQRHESYTAQGITAVWLLGHAGRHLQAARRRSWDQGQKQEDAVAGLVALGDLHQAMIQAGVPLWWINPVWGHGDYEGAGIGTVAVSATPHRARGDSYGDGYDNGYDDHRGQDFPVEVPPGPRAGRAVFHADPLSACALTPEGLSSPTRRRLQAAAQELAAVNAERRRLDDQRAAREREAQRARQERRRAAAEARERRRLRERELARRAWEDSVLHGELVWSYGLVPQLLRLRLSSDSRDRADIGNGIHALSEHWRAAVYYHLIAGKIGRSFTLADAHRVILGEGITITSQKGPRAAGALTGWEEAVTGWLEKLHARGYVTVHHGLANRLVADSVQVLADLDHPPPSPPLAPPALAPPALAPPALAPPALAPPALAPPALAPPALAPPATPPSRRARASSHPQEPRRSNPQQHDPAGSTGSTDPDDLSTSNTQDLTAPADSIEPGMPGAARNQPPPTARPQLRCQGCGKPLNPLLADYGRHVLC
;
A
#
# COMPACT_ATOMS: atom_id res chain seq x y z
N MET A 1 -0.37 22.90 -41.61
CA MET A 1 1.00 22.57 -42.12
C MET A 1 0.97 21.87 -43.46
N TRP A 2 0.01 20.95 -43.64
CA TRP A 2 -0.22 20.23 -44.87
C TRP A 2 -1.14 21.01 -45.81
N ALA A 3 -0.95 20.81 -47.11
CA ALA A 3 -1.87 21.20 -48.17
C ALA A 3 -1.94 20.07 -49.21
N ARG A 4 -2.94 20.09 -50.08
CA ARG A 4 -3.06 19.14 -51.19
C ARG A 4 -2.59 19.81 -52.48
N HIS A 5 -1.78 19.12 -53.25
CA HIS A 5 -1.38 19.56 -54.59
C HIS A 5 -2.56 19.37 -55.57
N LYS A 6 -2.84 20.39 -56.39
CA LYS A 6 -4.08 20.47 -57.18
C LYS A 6 -4.17 19.46 -58.32
N VAL A 7 -3.03 18.98 -58.82
CA VAL A 7 -2.97 18.16 -60.05
C VAL A 7 -3.11 16.66 -59.76
N ASP A 8 -2.40 16.17 -58.76
CA ASP A 8 -2.26 14.74 -58.42
C ASP A 8 -2.88 14.38 -57.05
N GLY A 9 -3.35 15.37 -56.30
CA GLY A 9 -3.92 15.19 -54.98
C GLY A 9 -2.90 14.86 -53.88
N GLN A 10 -1.59 14.89 -54.15
CA GLN A 10 -0.58 14.53 -53.15
C GLN A 10 -0.52 15.55 -52.01
N LEU A 11 -0.22 15.08 -50.79
CA LEU A 11 -0.07 15.94 -49.63
C LEU A 11 1.34 16.57 -49.61
N TYR A 12 1.38 17.89 -49.58
CA TYR A 12 2.60 18.69 -49.47
C TYR A 12 2.74 19.25 -48.06
N ARG A 13 3.88 18.94 -47.41
CA ARG A 13 4.31 19.56 -46.14
C ARG A 13 5.16 20.78 -46.44
N LEU A 14 4.84 21.92 -45.84
CA LEU A 14 5.69 23.11 -45.90
C LEU A 14 6.91 22.93 -44.97
N PRO A 15 8.16 23.01 -45.48
CA PRO A 15 9.36 23.05 -44.63
C PRO A 15 9.44 24.35 -43.84
N ASP A 16 10.10 24.31 -42.68
CA ASP A 16 10.26 25.50 -41.84
C ASP A 16 11.24 26.53 -42.45
N GLY A 17 10.88 27.81 -42.36
CA GLY A 17 11.63 28.92 -42.99
C GLY A 17 11.32 29.12 -44.47
N GLU A 18 10.74 28.13 -45.16
CA GLU A 18 10.42 28.19 -46.58
C GLU A 18 9.08 28.89 -46.90
N ALA A 19 8.28 29.31 -45.90
CA ALA A 19 6.99 29.94 -46.17
C ALA A 19 7.08 31.17 -47.10
N LYS A 20 8.14 31.98 -47.01
CA LYS A 20 8.31 33.16 -47.87
C LYS A 20 8.62 32.78 -49.32
N THR A 21 9.57 31.87 -49.53
CA THR A 21 10.02 31.43 -50.86
C THR A 21 8.95 30.61 -51.58
N ARG A 22 8.24 29.73 -50.87
CA ARG A 22 7.16 28.91 -51.43
C ARG A 22 5.84 29.66 -51.68
N LYS A 23 5.72 30.92 -51.26
CA LYS A 23 4.42 31.64 -51.26
C LYS A 23 3.75 31.74 -52.63
N ALA A 24 4.50 32.05 -53.69
CA ALA A 24 3.94 32.17 -55.04
C ALA A 24 3.51 30.79 -55.56
N TRP A 25 4.45 29.84 -55.57
CA TRP A 25 4.22 28.45 -56.00
C TRP A 25 3.04 27.79 -55.27
N ALA A 26 2.95 27.96 -53.95
CA ALA A 26 1.88 27.38 -53.14
C ALA A 26 0.48 27.88 -53.54
N LYS A 27 0.32 29.15 -53.88
CA LYS A 27 -0.99 29.70 -54.32
C LYS A 27 -1.45 29.08 -55.64
N GLU A 28 -0.50 28.86 -56.54
CA GLU A 28 -0.71 28.30 -57.86
C GLU A 28 -0.96 26.79 -57.81
N HIS A 29 -0.16 26.04 -57.04
CA HIS A 29 -0.11 24.58 -57.08
C HIS A 29 -0.83 23.87 -55.92
N LEU A 30 -1.09 24.55 -54.80
CA LEU A 30 -1.66 23.93 -53.59
C LEU A 30 -3.06 24.47 -53.25
N GLU A 31 -3.85 23.59 -52.63
CA GLU A 31 -5.17 23.87 -52.08
C GLU A 31 -5.35 23.24 -50.69
N CYS A 32 -6.40 23.62 -49.98
CA CYS A 32 -6.72 23.04 -48.68
C CYS A 32 -7.04 21.55 -48.82
N PHE A 33 -6.29 20.73 -48.09
CA PHE A 33 -6.41 19.28 -48.12
C PHE A 33 -7.68 18.75 -47.43
N MET A 34 -8.34 19.57 -46.61
CA MET A 34 -9.61 19.24 -45.96
C MET A 34 -10.68 18.87 -47.00
N PRO A 35 -11.37 17.71 -46.87
CA PRO A 35 -12.35 17.25 -47.86
C PRO A 35 -13.48 18.26 -48.08
N ASP A 36 -14.13 18.69 -46.99
CA ASP A 36 -15.36 19.48 -47.02
C ASP A 36 -15.11 21.01 -46.94
N CYS A 37 -13.89 21.47 -47.24
CA CYS A 37 -13.59 22.90 -47.22
C CYS A 37 -14.24 23.61 -48.43
N PRO A 38 -15.15 24.59 -48.22
CA PRO A 38 -15.93 25.20 -49.29
C PRO A 38 -15.13 26.16 -50.17
N ASP A 39 -14.08 26.77 -49.63
CA ASP A 39 -13.08 27.52 -50.41
C ASP A 39 -11.68 27.07 -50.00
N ARG A 40 -11.08 26.27 -50.89
CA ARG A 40 -9.79 25.61 -50.65
C ARG A 40 -8.58 26.49 -50.97
N ARG A 41 -8.74 27.77 -51.29
CA ARG A 41 -7.61 28.65 -51.65
C ARG A 41 -6.73 28.93 -50.42
N LEU A 42 -5.43 28.68 -50.54
CA LEU A 42 -4.44 28.86 -49.47
C LEU A 42 -3.34 29.86 -49.83
N THR A 43 -2.68 30.38 -48.79
CA THR A 43 -1.37 31.05 -48.84
C THR A 43 -0.47 30.45 -47.76
N THR A 44 0.84 30.52 -47.93
CA THR A 44 1.80 30.26 -46.85
C THR A 44 1.78 31.38 -45.80
N VAL A 45 2.16 31.03 -44.57
CA VAL A 45 2.34 31.94 -43.42
C VAL A 45 3.67 31.63 -42.75
N ALA A 46 4.58 32.60 -42.78
CA ALA A 46 5.86 32.52 -42.08
C ALA A 46 5.67 32.79 -40.58
N ARG A 47 6.15 31.88 -39.74
CA ARG A 47 6.10 31.92 -38.27
C ARG A 47 7.42 31.49 -37.63
N HIS A 48 8.30 30.82 -38.39
CA HIS A 48 9.63 30.40 -37.96
C HIS A 48 10.52 31.62 -37.60
N PRO A 49 11.38 31.55 -36.55
CA PRO A 49 11.64 30.41 -35.66
C PRO A 49 10.67 30.30 -34.48
N ARG A 50 9.73 31.23 -34.31
CA ARG A 50 8.87 31.28 -33.10
C ARG A 50 7.81 30.18 -33.06
N ARG A 51 7.32 29.72 -34.22
CA ARG A 51 6.37 28.60 -34.42
C ARG A 51 6.65 27.98 -35.79
N ARG A 52 6.21 26.75 -36.02
CA ARG A 52 6.24 26.12 -37.35
C ARG A 52 5.50 26.97 -38.42
N ASP A 53 6.11 27.07 -39.59
CA ASP A 53 5.52 27.65 -40.79
C ASP A 53 4.29 26.85 -41.24
N GLY A 54 3.34 27.49 -41.91
CA GLY A 54 2.12 26.80 -42.29
C GLY A 54 1.37 27.43 -43.44
N PHE A 55 0.14 26.95 -43.62
CA PHE A 55 -0.82 27.51 -44.56
C PHE A 55 -1.93 28.24 -43.81
N SER A 56 -2.55 29.19 -44.50
CA SER A 56 -3.78 29.87 -44.08
C SER A 56 -4.69 30.01 -45.30
N HIS A 57 -5.99 29.97 -45.06
CA HIS A 57 -6.97 30.42 -46.04
C HIS A 57 -6.80 31.93 -46.30
N TYR A 58 -7.38 32.40 -47.40
CA TYR A 58 -7.56 33.84 -47.64
C TYR A 58 -8.62 34.41 -46.69
N THR A 59 -8.63 35.73 -46.51
CA THR A 59 -9.65 36.42 -45.71
C THR A 59 -11.05 36.07 -46.20
N GLY A 60 -11.91 35.57 -45.30
CA GLY A 60 -13.29 35.16 -45.63
C GLY A 60 -13.43 33.75 -46.23
N SER A 61 -12.35 32.95 -46.28
CA SER A 61 -12.37 31.57 -46.78
C SER A 61 -11.93 30.55 -45.72
N GLY A 62 -12.14 29.26 -45.97
CA GLY A 62 -12.09 28.20 -44.97
C GLY A 62 -13.50 27.82 -44.49
N GLY A 63 -13.64 27.40 -43.22
CA GLY A 63 -14.93 27.06 -42.60
C GLY A 63 -14.96 25.75 -41.82
N HIS A 64 -13.89 24.96 -41.86
CA HIS A 64 -13.74 23.77 -41.01
C HIS A 64 -13.27 24.14 -39.59
N SER A 65 -13.59 23.29 -38.61
CA SER A 65 -13.13 23.47 -37.22
C SER A 65 -11.63 23.19 -37.07
N ALA A 66 -11.02 23.75 -36.02
CA ALA A 66 -9.63 23.48 -35.68
C ALA A 66 -9.39 22.01 -35.25
N GLU A 67 -10.38 21.37 -34.62
CA GLU A 67 -10.33 19.93 -34.30
C GLU A 67 -10.34 19.08 -35.59
N GLY A 68 -11.17 19.43 -36.58
CA GLY A 68 -11.19 18.76 -37.87
C GLY A 68 -9.88 18.91 -38.64
N GLU A 69 -9.29 20.12 -38.63
CA GLU A 69 -7.96 20.34 -39.21
C GLU A 69 -6.89 19.52 -38.49
N ALA A 70 -6.87 19.52 -37.16
CA ALA A 70 -5.89 18.77 -36.38
C ALA A 70 -6.03 17.24 -36.54
N HIS A 71 -7.25 16.73 -36.66
CA HIS A 71 -7.53 15.33 -37.00
C HIS A 71 -6.89 14.93 -38.32
N GLN A 72 -7.16 15.70 -39.38
CA GLN A 72 -6.64 15.42 -40.72
C GLN A 72 -5.12 15.65 -40.82
N GLN A 73 -4.56 16.66 -40.15
CA GLN A 73 -3.11 16.86 -40.10
C GLN A 73 -2.38 15.72 -39.36
N ALA A 74 -3.02 15.10 -38.37
CA ALA A 74 -2.46 13.93 -37.68
C ALA A 74 -2.44 12.68 -38.57
N LYS A 75 -3.50 12.41 -39.34
CA LYS A 75 -3.50 11.33 -40.35
C LYS A 75 -2.36 11.50 -41.36
N ALA A 76 -2.23 12.71 -41.90
CA ALA A 76 -1.15 13.05 -42.85
C ALA A 76 0.25 12.83 -42.24
N ALA A 77 0.48 13.29 -41.01
CA ALA A 77 1.75 13.12 -40.31
C ALA A 77 2.10 11.65 -40.02
N LEU A 78 1.09 10.80 -39.74
CA LEU A 78 1.30 9.36 -39.52
C LEU A 78 1.68 8.63 -40.81
N VAL A 79 1.00 8.92 -41.92
CA VAL A 79 1.33 8.32 -43.24
C VAL A 79 2.73 8.73 -43.69
N ASP A 80 3.06 10.02 -43.59
CA ASP A 80 4.40 10.56 -43.91
C ASP A 80 5.49 9.88 -43.06
N TRP A 81 5.29 9.81 -41.75
CA TRP A 81 6.23 9.16 -40.83
C TRP A 81 6.41 7.67 -41.12
N VAL A 82 5.34 6.91 -41.34
CA VAL A 82 5.43 5.47 -41.64
C VAL A 82 6.11 5.25 -42.99
N GLN A 83 5.82 6.07 -44.00
CA GLN A 83 6.47 5.97 -45.31
C GLN A 83 7.98 6.26 -45.21
N GLN A 84 8.38 7.27 -44.42
CA GLN A 84 9.80 7.60 -44.19
C GLN A 84 10.53 6.53 -43.36
N ALA A 85 9.93 6.05 -42.27
CA ALA A 85 10.57 5.14 -41.33
C ALA A 85 10.55 3.67 -41.79
N LEU A 86 9.49 3.23 -42.46
CA LEU A 86 9.23 1.82 -42.77
C LEU A 86 8.96 1.52 -44.25
N GLY A 87 8.84 2.53 -45.13
CA GLY A 87 8.51 2.32 -46.55
C GLY A 87 9.50 1.42 -47.29
N GLY A 88 10.79 1.48 -46.94
CA GLY A 88 11.82 0.57 -47.48
C GLY A 88 11.67 -0.90 -47.07
N GLN A 89 10.80 -1.21 -46.09
CA GLN A 89 10.49 -2.56 -45.61
C GLN A 89 9.21 -3.12 -46.26
N GLY A 90 8.62 -2.42 -47.23
CA GLY A 90 7.36 -2.81 -47.88
C GLY A 90 6.11 -2.59 -47.03
N VAL A 91 6.25 -1.97 -45.86
CA VAL A 91 5.13 -1.56 -44.99
C VAL A 91 4.37 -0.42 -45.66
N ARG A 92 3.03 -0.49 -45.64
CA ARG A 92 2.15 0.51 -46.28
C ARG A 92 1.24 1.14 -45.26
N ALA A 93 1.07 2.47 -45.34
CA ALA A 93 0.08 3.22 -44.56
C ALA A 93 -1.01 3.79 -45.49
N VAL A 94 -2.28 3.61 -45.14
CA VAL A 94 -3.43 4.05 -45.94
C VAL A 94 -4.47 4.72 -45.03
N THR A 95 -4.90 5.93 -45.38
CA THR A 95 -5.97 6.66 -44.69
C THR A 95 -7.35 6.09 -45.03
N GLU A 96 -8.28 6.11 -44.07
CA GLU A 96 -9.68 5.69 -44.27
C GLU A 96 -9.82 4.25 -44.81
N GLN A 97 -8.90 3.35 -44.44
CA GLN A 97 -8.94 1.96 -44.90
C GLN A 97 -9.93 1.15 -44.07
N ALA A 98 -10.91 0.55 -44.75
CA ALA A 98 -11.83 -0.41 -44.15
C ALA A 98 -11.11 -1.70 -43.71
N SER A 99 -11.55 -2.26 -42.58
CA SER A 99 -11.20 -3.61 -42.14
C SER A 99 -11.68 -4.67 -43.15
N ALA A 100 -11.17 -5.90 -43.05
CA ALA A 100 -11.47 -6.96 -44.01
C ALA A 100 -12.97 -7.30 -44.07
N ASP A 101 -13.65 -7.29 -42.92
CA ASP A 101 -15.11 -7.45 -42.79
C ASP A 101 -15.91 -6.16 -43.07
N ARG A 102 -15.23 -5.03 -43.29
CA ARG A 102 -15.77 -3.66 -43.39
C ARG A 102 -16.59 -3.19 -42.18
N ALA A 103 -16.46 -3.84 -41.02
CA ALA A 103 -17.11 -3.41 -39.78
C ALA A 103 -16.49 -2.13 -39.20
N ARG A 104 -15.23 -1.83 -39.55
CA ARG A 104 -14.51 -0.62 -39.15
C ARG A 104 -13.80 0.03 -40.32
N VAL A 105 -13.50 1.31 -40.16
CA VAL A 105 -12.64 2.11 -41.04
C VAL A 105 -11.62 2.76 -40.11
N ALA A 106 -10.34 2.46 -40.32
CA ALA A 106 -9.27 3.04 -39.51
C ALA A 106 -8.87 4.40 -40.07
N ASP A 107 -8.63 5.37 -39.19
CA ASP A 107 -8.14 6.69 -39.60
C ASP A 107 -6.83 6.58 -40.41
N VAL A 108 -5.90 5.72 -39.97
CA VAL A 108 -4.77 5.21 -40.76
C VAL A 108 -4.55 3.73 -40.46
N MET A 109 -4.64 2.88 -41.49
CA MET A 109 -4.25 1.46 -41.39
C MET A 109 -2.80 1.30 -41.86
N VAL A 110 -1.98 0.61 -41.07
CA VAL A 110 -0.62 0.21 -41.43
C VAL A 110 -0.59 -1.31 -41.62
N THR A 111 -0.09 -1.78 -42.76
CA THR A 111 -0.04 -3.21 -43.11
C THR A 111 1.40 -3.62 -43.44
N TRP A 112 1.87 -4.69 -42.82
CA TRP A 112 3.17 -5.31 -43.08
C TRP A 112 3.09 -6.32 -44.24
N PRO A 113 4.22 -6.66 -44.89
CA PRO A 113 4.24 -7.66 -45.97
C PRO A 113 3.72 -9.05 -45.58
N ASP A 114 3.77 -9.40 -44.29
CA ASP A 114 3.24 -10.66 -43.74
C ASP A 114 1.73 -10.63 -43.44
N GLY A 115 1.06 -9.51 -43.74
CA GLY A 115 -0.37 -9.31 -43.52
C GLY A 115 -0.77 -8.86 -42.12
N ARG A 116 0.17 -8.71 -41.17
CA ARG A 116 -0.15 -8.10 -39.86
C ARG A 116 -0.51 -6.62 -40.02
N GLN A 117 -1.41 -6.13 -39.17
CA GLN A 117 -1.97 -4.78 -39.28
C GLN A 117 -2.01 -4.02 -37.95
N VAL A 118 -1.75 -2.71 -38.04
CA VAL A 118 -1.99 -1.73 -36.97
C VAL A 118 -3.01 -0.70 -37.45
N ALA A 119 -4.11 -0.53 -36.73
CA ALA A 119 -5.08 0.53 -36.96
C ALA A 119 -4.80 1.72 -36.02
N PHE A 120 -4.35 2.84 -36.57
CA PHE A 120 -4.33 4.10 -35.82
C PHE A 120 -5.71 4.74 -35.84
N GLU A 121 -6.17 5.18 -34.67
CA GLU A 121 -7.44 5.86 -34.45
C GLU A 121 -7.17 7.22 -33.78
N VAL A 122 -7.39 8.33 -34.49
CA VAL A 122 -7.06 9.68 -34.06
C VAL A 122 -8.32 10.37 -33.53
N GLN A 123 -8.42 10.52 -32.20
CA GLN A 123 -9.66 10.93 -31.55
C GLN A 123 -9.59 12.34 -30.96
N TYR A 124 -10.20 13.32 -31.64
CA TYR A 124 -10.45 14.67 -31.09
C TYR A 124 -11.87 14.82 -30.52
N ALA A 125 -12.89 14.35 -31.25
CA ALA A 125 -14.28 14.41 -30.83
C ALA A 125 -14.55 13.59 -29.56
N ALA A 126 -15.72 13.79 -28.94
CA ALA A 126 -16.21 12.97 -27.83
C ALA A 126 -16.18 11.47 -28.19
N LEU A 127 -15.65 10.66 -27.28
CA LEU A 127 -15.69 9.20 -27.36
C LEU A 127 -16.06 8.68 -25.97
N SER A 128 -17.18 7.96 -25.88
CA SER A 128 -17.56 7.30 -24.62
C SER A 128 -16.73 6.02 -24.41
N VAL A 129 -16.63 5.58 -23.15
CA VAL A 129 -15.99 4.30 -22.80
C VAL A 129 -16.57 3.14 -23.62
N GLU A 130 -17.89 3.11 -23.80
CA GLU A 130 -18.57 2.03 -24.52
C GLU A 130 -18.29 2.05 -26.03
N GLN A 131 -18.33 3.24 -26.65
CA GLN A 131 -17.97 3.39 -28.07
C GLN A 131 -16.50 3.05 -28.33
N TRP A 132 -15.60 3.44 -27.41
CA TRP A 132 -14.19 3.07 -27.47
C TRP A 132 -14.01 1.55 -27.36
N ARG A 133 -14.61 0.91 -26.35
CA ARG A 133 -14.54 -0.53 -26.12
C ARG A 133 -15.03 -1.31 -27.34
N GLN A 134 -16.22 -0.98 -27.83
CA GLN A 134 -16.83 -1.63 -29.01
C GLN A 134 -15.98 -1.47 -30.28
N ARG A 135 -15.25 -0.35 -30.45
CA ARG A 135 -14.30 -0.16 -31.56
C ARG A 135 -13.02 -0.97 -31.34
N HIS A 136 -12.47 -0.96 -30.14
CA HIS A 136 -11.24 -1.65 -29.80
C HIS A 136 -11.38 -3.18 -29.94
N GLU A 137 -12.40 -3.76 -29.30
CA GLU A 137 -12.72 -5.20 -29.38
C GLU A 137 -12.98 -5.65 -30.82
N SER A 138 -13.58 -4.79 -31.65
CA SER A 138 -13.83 -5.04 -33.07
C SER A 138 -12.57 -5.12 -33.94
N TYR A 139 -11.47 -4.46 -33.55
CA TYR A 139 -10.15 -4.67 -34.16
C TYR A 139 -9.45 -5.89 -33.58
N THR A 140 -9.51 -6.09 -32.25
CA THR A 140 -8.92 -7.26 -31.57
C THR A 140 -9.47 -8.57 -32.11
N ALA A 141 -10.79 -8.66 -32.35
CA ALA A 141 -11.44 -9.83 -32.94
C ALA A 141 -10.97 -10.14 -34.38
N GLN A 142 -10.38 -9.17 -35.08
CA GLN A 142 -9.80 -9.33 -36.42
C GLN A 142 -8.29 -9.52 -36.41
N GLY A 143 -7.64 -9.59 -35.23
CA GLY A 143 -6.19 -9.66 -35.12
C GLY A 143 -5.47 -8.34 -35.48
N ILE A 144 -6.19 -7.22 -35.50
CA ILE A 144 -5.65 -5.89 -35.83
C ILE A 144 -5.26 -5.18 -34.53
N THR A 145 -4.01 -4.74 -34.44
CA THR A 145 -3.51 -3.97 -33.30
C THR A 145 -4.02 -2.54 -33.36
N ALA A 146 -4.95 -2.15 -32.47
CA ALA A 146 -5.47 -0.79 -32.45
C ALA A 146 -4.62 0.15 -31.58
N VAL A 147 -4.13 1.25 -32.17
CA VAL A 147 -3.39 2.33 -31.47
C VAL A 147 -4.24 3.60 -31.46
N TRP A 148 -4.72 3.95 -30.26
CA TRP A 148 -5.53 5.14 -30.03
C TRP A 148 -4.66 6.37 -29.76
N LEU A 149 -4.82 7.42 -30.57
CA LEU A 149 -4.09 8.68 -30.47
C LEU A 149 -5.07 9.82 -30.14
N LEU A 150 -5.09 10.23 -28.89
CA LEU A 150 -6.00 11.26 -28.39
C LEU A 150 -5.55 12.67 -28.82
N GLY A 151 -6.50 13.57 -29.05
CA GLY A 151 -6.20 14.94 -29.44
C GLY A 151 -5.43 15.71 -28.36
N HIS A 152 -4.31 16.35 -28.74
CA HIS A 152 -3.51 17.23 -27.85
C HIS A 152 -4.24 18.50 -27.37
N ALA A 153 -5.48 18.71 -27.80
CA ALA A 153 -6.31 19.86 -27.45
C ALA A 153 -7.75 19.39 -27.23
N GLY A 154 -8.54 20.21 -26.54
CA GLY A 154 -9.91 19.87 -26.18
C GLY A 154 -10.00 18.82 -25.08
N ARG A 155 -11.11 18.08 -25.06
CA ARG A 155 -11.57 17.27 -23.91
C ARG A 155 -10.61 16.17 -23.45
N HIS A 156 -9.75 15.65 -24.33
CA HIS A 156 -8.89 14.50 -24.03
C HIS A 156 -7.57 14.88 -23.37
N LEU A 157 -7.13 16.14 -23.48
CA LEU A 157 -5.97 16.65 -22.75
C LEU A 157 -6.38 17.81 -21.86
N GLN A 158 -6.57 17.52 -20.57
CA GLN A 158 -7.00 18.49 -19.56
C GLN A 158 -5.96 18.55 -18.44
N ALA A 159 -5.59 19.76 -18.03
CA ALA A 159 -4.65 19.95 -16.92
C ALA A 159 -5.28 19.48 -15.58
N ALA A 160 -4.48 18.87 -14.71
CA ALA A 160 -4.96 18.43 -13.41
C ALA A 160 -5.19 19.63 -12.49
N ARG A 161 -6.40 19.72 -11.91
CA ARG A 161 -6.73 20.69 -10.85
C ARG A 161 -6.11 20.24 -9.52
N ARG A 162 -5.72 21.20 -8.67
CA ARG A 162 -5.34 20.93 -7.27
C ARG A 162 -6.49 20.28 -6.51
N ARG A 163 -6.19 19.43 -5.51
CA ARG A 163 -7.20 18.90 -4.60
C ARG A 163 -7.44 19.90 -3.47
N SER A 164 -8.66 19.99 -2.96
CA SER A 164 -9.03 20.89 -1.85
C SER A 164 -8.26 20.66 -0.54
N TRP A 165 -7.56 19.53 -0.41
CA TRP A 165 -6.74 19.16 0.75
C TRP A 165 -5.24 19.45 0.54
N ASP A 166 -4.82 19.88 -0.65
CA ASP A 166 -3.49 20.49 -0.86
C ASP A 166 -3.55 21.92 -0.25
N GLN A 167 -3.03 22.06 0.97
CA GLN A 167 -3.38 23.12 1.93
C GLN A 167 -3.29 24.58 1.43
N GLY A 168 -4.31 25.37 1.78
CA GLY A 168 -4.15 26.79 2.14
C GLY A 168 -4.20 27.86 1.03
N GLN A 169 -4.25 27.51 -0.25
CA GLN A 169 -4.33 28.49 -1.35
C GLN A 169 -5.60 28.34 -2.20
N LYS A 170 -6.01 29.45 -2.85
CA LYS A 170 -7.28 29.55 -3.58
C LYS A 170 -7.43 28.47 -4.67
N GLN A 171 -8.67 28.01 -4.81
CA GLN A 171 -9.06 26.77 -5.48
C GLN A 171 -9.15 26.88 -7.02
N GLU A 172 -8.10 27.36 -7.69
CA GLU A 172 -8.15 27.63 -9.14
C GLU A 172 -6.92 27.19 -9.96
N ASP A 173 -5.72 27.16 -9.36
CA ASP A 173 -4.50 26.92 -10.14
C ASP A 173 -4.34 25.46 -10.59
N ALA A 174 -4.21 25.27 -11.91
CA ALA A 174 -3.80 24.00 -12.51
C ALA A 174 -2.37 23.63 -12.05
N VAL A 175 -2.14 22.34 -11.77
CA VAL A 175 -0.79 21.88 -11.42
C VAL A 175 0.02 21.70 -12.70
N ALA A 176 1.01 22.57 -12.90
CA ALA A 176 1.88 22.53 -14.07
C ALA A 176 2.51 21.14 -14.26
N GLY A 177 2.51 20.65 -15.51
CA GLY A 177 3.05 19.33 -15.87
C GLY A 177 2.14 18.12 -15.59
N LEU A 178 1.02 18.28 -14.87
CA LEU A 178 0.08 17.20 -14.58
C LEU A 178 -1.18 17.26 -15.46
N VAL A 179 -1.62 16.09 -15.93
CA VAL A 179 -2.86 15.90 -16.70
C VAL A 179 -3.88 15.06 -15.93
N ALA A 180 -5.16 15.35 -16.14
CA ALA A 180 -6.29 14.65 -15.53
C ALA A 180 -6.65 13.38 -16.31
N LEU A 181 -6.81 12.25 -15.61
CA LEU A 181 -7.12 10.96 -16.22
C LEU A 181 -8.57 10.53 -15.92
N GLY A 182 -9.51 11.04 -16.72
CA GLY A 182 -10.94 10.70 -16.64
C GLY A 182 -11.29 9.29 -17.14
N ASP A 183 -12.60 8.99 -17.22
CA ASP A 183 -13.13 7.62 -17.34
C ASP A 183 -12.64 6.86 -18.58
N LEU A 184 -12.54 7.52 -19.74
CA LEU A 184 -11.98 6.91 -20.96
C LEU A 184 -10.51 6.48 -20.73
N HIS A 185 -9.72 7.34 -20.10
CA HIS A 185 -8.32 7.03 -19.77
C HIS A 185 -8.23 5.87 -18.78
N GLN A 186 -9.09 5.82 -17.76
CA GLN A 186 -9.14 4.69 -16.82
C GLN A 186 -9.53 3.38 -17.51
N ALA A 187 -10.51 3.40 -18.42
CA ALA A 187 -10.94 2.20 -19.16
C ALA A 187 -9.82 1.65 -20.06
N MET A 188 -9.10 2.53 -20.77
CA MET A 188 -7.92 2.17 -21.56
C MET A 188 -6.82 1.55 -20.68
N ILE A 189 -6.47 2.19 -19.56
CA ILE A 189 -5.48 1.66 -18.59
C ILE A 189 -5.89 0.28 -18.07
N GLN A 190 -7.15 0.10 -17.70
CA GLN A 190 -7.67 -1.19 -17.19
C GLN A 190 -7.62 -2.31 -18.23
N ALA A 191 -7.80 -1.99 -19.51
CA ALA A 191 -7.63 -2.93 -20.62
C ALA A 191 -6.16 -3.15 -21.04
N GLY A 192 -5.19 -2.51 -20.36
CA GLY A 192 -3.78 -2.58 -20.72
C GLY A 192 -3.38 -1.75 -21.96
N VAL A 193 -4.30 -0.95 -22.51
CA VAL A 193 -4.07 -0.12 -23.69
C VAL A 193 -3.26 1.12 -23.30
N PRO A 194 -2.09 1.38 -23.90
CA PRO A 194 -1.31 2.58 -23.60
C PRO A 194 -2.05 3.86 -23.97
N LEU A 195 -1.92 4.89 -23.13
CA LEU A 195 -2.45 6.21 -23.41
C LEU A 195 -1.46 7.01 -24.26
N TRP A 196 -1.92 7.46 -25.42
CA TRP A 196 -1.17 8.32 -26.32
C TRP A 196 -1.96 9.57 -26.66
N TRP A 197 -1.25 10.69 -26.83
CA TRP A 197 -1.78 11.89 -27.48
C TRP A 197 -0.99 12.20 -28.73
N ILE A 198 -1.62 12.84 -29.72
CA ILE A 198 -0.91 13.34 -30.91
C ILE A 198 -1.08 14.86 -31.05
N ASN A 199 0.07 15.54 -31.12
CA ASN A 199 0.15 16.91 -31.58
C ASN A 199 0.75 16.93 -32.99
N PRO A 200 -0.05 17.08 -34.06
CA PRO A 200 0.48 17.15 -35.41
C PRO A 200 1.37 18.39 -35.60
N VAL A 201 1.00 19.53 -35.00
CA VAL A 201 1.67 20.83 -35.16
C VAL A 201 2.82 21.05 -34.16
N TRP A 202 3.44 19.96 -33.68
CA TRP A 202 4.58 20.05 -32.79
C TRP A 202 5.82 20.58 -33.51
N GLY A 203 6.80 21.00 -32.71
CA GLY A 203 8.05 21.58 -33.18
C GLY A 203 8.22 23.07 -32.88
N HIS A 204 9.20 23.34 -32.03
CA HIS A 204 9.82 24.63 -31.76
C HIS A 204 11.31 24.36 -31.54
N GLY A 205 12.20 25.07 -32.26
CA GLY A 205 13.63 24.77 -32.25
C GLY A 205 13.96 23.49 -33.03
N ASP A 206 14.92 22.71 -32.54
CA ASP A 206 15.59 21.63 -33.29
C ASP A 206 14.72 20.39 -33.59
N TYR A 207 13.51 20.30 -33.03
CA TYR A 207 12.61 19.17 -33.23
C TYR A 207 11.56 19.48 -34.29
N GLU A 208 11.70 18.86 -35.46
CA GLU A 208 10.76 18.99 -36.57
C GLU A 208 9.74 17.85 -36.66
N GLY A 209 8.45 18.18 -36.76
CA GLY A 209 7.36 17.24 -37.06
C GLY A 209 6.40 17.01 -35.90
N ALA A 210 5.49 16.04 -36.06
CA ALA A 210 4.48 15.71 -35.05
C ALA A 210 5.11 15.15 -33.75
N GLY A 211 4.41 15.35 -32.63
CA GLY A 211 4.81 14.87 -31.30
C GLY A 211 3.79 13.89 -30.73
N ILE A 212 4.29 12.89 -29.99
CA ILE A 212 3.52 11.89 -29.26
C ILE A 212 3.59 12.19 -27.76
N GLY A 213 2.43 12.39 -27.15
CA GLY A 213 2.28 12.53 -25.71
C GLY A 213 2.17 11.17 -25.02
N THR A 214 2.91 10.99 -23.93
CA THR A 214 2.88 9.81 -23.03
C THR A 214 2.68 10.29 -21.60
N VAL A 215 2.05 9.49 -20.74
CA VAL A 215 1.86 9.83 -19.33
C VAL A 215 2.52 8.84 -18.37
N ALA A 216 2.98 9.36 -17.24
CA ALA A 216 3.65 8.61 -16.18
C ALA A 216 3.05 8.91 -14.79
N VAL A 217 3.17 7.97 -13.85
CA VAL A 217 2.91 8.19 -12.43
C VAL A 217 4.17 7.90 -11.63
N SER A 218 4.35 8.68 -10.56
CA SER A 218 5.34 8.37 -9.53
C SER A 218 4.88 7.15 -8.74
N ALA A 219 5.73 6.12 -8.68
CA ALA A 219 5.57 4.97 -7.82
C ALA A 219 6.83 4.77 -6.97
N THR A 220 6.65 4.52 -5.69
CA THR A 220 7.73 4.07 -4.81
C THR A 220 7.74 2.54 -4.74
N PRO A 221 8.89 1.90 -4.51
CA PRO A 221 8.95 0.53 -4.02
C PRO A 221 7.98 0.35 -2.85
N HIS A 222 7.33 -0.82 -2.77
CA HIS A 222 6.50 -1.13 -1.61
C HIS A 222 7.39 -1.14 -0.37
N ARG A 223 7.19 -0.16 0.52
CA ARG A 223 7.69 -0.30 1.89
C ARG A 223 7.01 -1.50 2.50
N ALA A 224 7.81 -2.46 2.97
CA ALA A 224 7.33 -3.56 3.78
C ALA A 224 6.51 -2.97 4.93
N ARG A 225 5.32 -3.52 5.19
CA ARG A 225 4.35 -2.90 6.11
C ARG A 225 4.58 -3.29 7.58
N GLY A 226 5.83 -3.61 7.92
CA GLY A 226 6.39 -3.52 9.26
C GLY A 226 7.38 -2.34 9.28
N ASP A 227 7.45 -1.50 10.31
CA ASP A 227 7.14 -1.82 11.71
C ASP A 227 6.30 -0.71 12.39
N SER A 228 5.05 -0.51 11.96
CA SER A 228 4.15 0.49 12.61
C SER A 228 3.34 -0.08 13.79
N TYR A 229 3.68 -1.27 14.29
CA TYR A 229 2.98 -1.97 15.37
C TYR A 229 3.97 -2.74 16.26
N GLY A 230 4.46 -2.11 17.33
CA GLY A 230 5.05 -2.85 18.44
C GLY A 230 6.11 -2.10 19.24
N ASP A 231 7.30 -1.95 18.68
CA ASP A 231 8.48 -1.51 19.44
C ASP A 231 8.69 0.01 19.35
N GLY A 232 7.98 0.73 20.23
CA GLY A 232 8.02 2.19 20.36
C GLY A 232 9.31 2.78 20.93
N TYR A 233 10.47 2.17 20.65
CA TYR A 233 11.81 2.64 21.04
C TYR A 233 12.80 2.52 19.88
N ASP A 234 12.41 3.03 18.71
CA ASP A 234 13.33 3.33 17.63
C ASP A 234 14.20 4.53 18.05
N ASN A 235 15.39 4.24 18.59
CA ASN A 235 16.43 5.23 18.85
C ASN A 235 16.96 5.73 17.52
N GLY A 236 16.28 6.71 16.95
CA GLY A 236 16.50 7.20 15.59
C GLY A 236 17.94 7.62 15.32
N TYR A 237 18.70 6.73 14.69
CA TYR A 237 19.99 7.02 14.07
C TYR A 237 20.36 6.05 12.92
N ASP A 238 19.43 5.26 12.39
CA ASP A 238 19.71 4.31 11.30
C ASP A 238 19.64 4.96 9.91
N ASP A 239 20.73 5.66 9.60
CA ASP A 239 21.40 5.84 8.31
C ASP A 239 20.57 5.68 7.01
N HIS A 240 20.07 6.83 6.52
CA HIS A 240 20.02 7.37 5.13
C HIS A 240 20.27 6.54 3.84
N ARG A 241 20.51 5.23 3.83
CA ARG A 241 20.89 4.44 2.63
C ARG A 241 19.74 3.76 1.90
N GLY A 242 18.51 3.96 2.36
CA GLY A 242 17.28 3.50 1.71
C GLY A 242 16.40 4.64 1.23
N GLN A 243 16.95 5.62 0.50
CA GLN A 243 16.11 6.59 -0.20
C GLN A 243 15.37 5.86 -1.34
N ASP A 244 14.16 5.38 -1.02
CA ASP A 244 13.15 4.87 -1.97
C ASP A 244 12.77 6.02 -2.94
N PHE A 245 13.66 6.37 -3.86
CA PHE A 245 13.38 7.43 -4.84
C PHE A 245 12.16 7.04 -5.67
N PRO A 246 11.17 7.94 -5.84
CA PRO A 246 10.03 7.66 -6.69
C PRO A 246 10.49 7.45 -8.14
N VAL A 247 10.12 6.30 -8.71
CA VAL A 247 10.36 5.99 -10.12
C VAL A 247 9.11 6.30 -10.93
N GLU A 248 9.30 6.82 -12.15
CA GLU A 248 8.20 7.03 -13.09
C GLU A 248 7.83 5.73 -13.79
N VAL A 249 6.57 5.32 -13.67
CA VAL A 249 6.01 4.11 -14.30
C VAL A 249 4.73 4.46 -15.07
N PRO A 250 4.22 3.58 -15.96
CA PRO A 250 2.91 3.80 -16.58
C PRO A 250 1.80 3.94 -15.53
N PRO A 251 0.76 4.76 -15.78
CA PRO A 251 -0.36 4.88 -14.86
C PRO A 251 -1.05 3.52 -14.66
N GLY A 252 -1.15 3.09 -13.40
CA GLY A 252 -1.96 1.94 -13.02
C GLY A 252 -3.45 2.31 -12.86
N PRO A 253 -4.35 1.32 -12.71
CA PRO A 253 -5.75 1.57 -12.43
C PRO A 253 -5.90 2.47 -11.18
N ARG A 254 -6.85 3.42 -11.22
CA ARG A 254 -7.11 4.45 -10.19
C ARG A 254 -6.15 5.66 -10.21
N ALA A 255 -5.20 5.73 -11.12
CA ALA A 255 -4.36 6.93 -11.30
C ALA A 255 -5.20 8.09 -11.88
N GLY A 256 -5.79 8.95 -11.04
CA GLY A 256 -6.63 10.07 -11.50
C GLY A 256 -5.86 11.28 -12.07
N ARG A 257 -4.53 11.32 -11.89
CA ARG A 257 -3.62 12.33 -12.45
C ARG A 257 -2.27 11.71 -12.80
N ALA A 258 -1.58 12.24 -13.80
CA ALA A 258 -0.29 11.76 -14.26
C ALA A 258 0.59 12.90 -14.80
N VAL A 259 1.92 12.72 -14.78
CA VAL A 259 2.90 13.59 -15.44
C VAL A 259 2.82 13.38 -16.95
N PHE A 260 2.87 14.45 -17.74
CA PHE A 260 2.85 14.39 -19.20
C PHE A 260 4.24 14.63 -19.79
N HIS A 261 4.64 13.75 -20.70
CA HIS A 261 5.88 13.84 -21.48
C HIS A 261 5.53 13.87 -22.97
N ALA A 262 6.36 14.54 -23.78
CA ALA A 262 6.23 14.56 -25.23
C ALA A 262 7.51 14.08 -25.90
N ASP A 263 7.38 13.12 -26.81
CA ASP A 263 8.46 12.60 -27.64
C ASP A 263 8.22 12.99 -29.12
N PRO A 264 9.27 13.13 -29.96
CA PRO A 264 9.09 13.22 -31.40
C PRO A 264 8.44 11.96 -31.97
N LEU A 265 7.49 12.12 -32.90
CA LEU A 265 6.97 10.99 -33.68
C LEU A 265 8.11 10.30 -34.46
N SER A 266 9.07 11.08 -34.97
CA SER A 266 10.29 10.58 -35.63
C SER A 266 11.23 9.78 -34.71
N ALA A 267 11.11 9.89 -33.38
CA ALA A 267 11.86 9.09 -32.40
C ALA A 267 11.06 7.88 -31.88
N CYS A 268 9.81 7.75 -32.29
CA CYS A 268 8.98 6.59 -32.00
C CYS A 268 9.35 5.42 -32.95
N ALA A 269 9.12 4.20 -32.47
CA ALA A 269 9.16 2.99 -33.26
C ALA A 269 7.74 2.44 -33.44
N LEU A 270 7.48 1.82 -34.58
CA LEU A 270 6.24 1.11 -34.87
C LEU A 270 6.57 -0.33 -35.25
N THR A 271 5.94 -1.27 -34.56
CA THR A 271 5.97 -2.70 -34.90
C THR A 271 4.53 -3.21 -35.04
N PRO A 272 4.31 -4.45 -35.53
CA PRO A 272 2.97 -5.04 -35.58
C PRO A 272 2.26 -5.14 -34.21
N GLU A 273 3.05 -5.11 -33.13
CA GLU A 273 2.59 -5.10 -31.74
C GLU A 273 2.25 -3.69 -31.23
N GLY A 274 2.51 -2.64 -32.03
CA GLY A 274 2.02 -1.28 -31.83
C GLY A 274 3.09 -0.18 -31.81
N LEU A 275 2.68 0.98 -31.30
CA LEU A 275 3.52 2.19 -31.16
C LEU A 275 4.39 2.12 -29.89
N SER A 276 5.65 2.57 -29.99
CA SER A 276 6.58 2.68 -28.87
C SER A 276 7.37 3.99 -28.92
N SER A 277 7.15 4.88 -27.96
CA SER A 277 7.94 6.12 -27.83
C SER A 277 9.17 5.94 -26.91
N PRO A 278 10.19 6.81 -26.99
CA PRO A 278 11.31 6.83 -26.06
C PRO A 278 10.87 6.89 -24.59
N THR A 279 9.93 7.78 -24.24
CA THR A 279 9.37 7.83 -22.88
C THR A 279 8.70 6.51 -22.51
N ARG A 280 7.86 5.94 -23.38
CA ARG A 280 7.17 4.67 -23.07
C ARG A 280 8.15 3.53 -22.78
N ARG A 281 9.25 3.41 -23.54
CA ARG A 281 10.30 2.40 -23.29
C ARG A 281 10.94 2.60 -21.91
N ARG A 282 11.30 3.85 -21.56
CA ARG A 282 11.84 4.21 -20.24
C ARG A 282 10.88 3.82 -19.10
N LEU A 283 9.60 4.15 -19.23
CA LEU A 283 8.57 3.81 -18.24
C LEU A 283 8.35 2.29 -18.12
N GLN A 284 8.40 1.54 -19.23
CA GLN A 284 8.28 0.08 -19.21
C GLN A 284 9.48 -0.58 -18.52
N ALA A 285 10.70 -0.11 -18.79
CA ALA A 285 11.91 -0.60 -18.11
C ALA A 285 11.85 -0.30 -16.60
N ALA A 286 11.50 0.93 -16.20
CA ALA A 286 11.35 1.31 -14.80
C ALA A 286 10.25 0.50 -14.08
N ALA A 287 9.15 0.17 -14.77
CA ALA A 287 8.09 -0.69 -14.22
C ALA A 287 8.54 -2.15 -14.04
N GLN A 288 9.38 -2.68 -14.95
CA GLN A 288 9.97 -4.01 -14.82
C GLN A 288 10.99 -4.07 -13.67
N GLU A 289 11.86 -3.06 -13.55
CA GLU A 289 12.80 -2.92 -12.44
C GLU A 289 12.09 -2.82 -11.09
N LEU A 290 11.08 -1.94 -11.00
CA LEU A 290 10.24 -1.81 -9.81
C LEU A 290 9.53 -3.13 -9.45
N ALA A 291 9.07 -3.89 -10.44
CA ALA A 291 8.45 -5.21 -10.22
C ALA A 291 9.47 -6.23 -9.67
N ALA A 292 10.70 -6.22 -10.18
CA ALA A 292 11.79 -7.08 -9.71
C ALA A 292 12.21 -6.73 -8.27
N VAL A 293 12.42 -5.45 -7.96
CA VAL A 293 12.72 -4.96 -6.59
C VAL A 293 11.61 -5.37 -5.62
N ASN A 294 10.34 -5.17 -6.00
CA ASN A 294 9.20 -5.57 -5.18
C ASN A 294 9.07 -7.10 -5.02
N ALA A 295 9.49 -7.89 -6.00
CA ALA A 295 9.50 -9.35 -5.91
C ALA A 295 10.59 -9.86 -4.95
N GLU A 296 11.80 -9.29 -5.04
CA GLU A 296 12.89 -9.63 -4.13
C GLU A 296 12.56 -9.22 -2.68
N ARG A 297 11.97 -8.04 -2.47
CA ARG A 297 11.54 -7.62 -1.13
C ARG A 297 10.50 -8.57 -0.52
N ARG A 298 9.49 -9.00 -1.29
CA ARG A 298 8.55 -10.04 -0.85
C ARG A 298 9.25 -11.35 -0.48
N ARG A 299 10.23 -11.79 -1.27
CA ARG A 299 11.04 -12.99 -0.98
C ARG A 299 11.78 -12.88 0.35
N LEU A 300 12.33 -11.70 0.68
CA LEU A 300 12.99 -11.43 1.96
C LEU A 300 12.00 -11.38 3.14
N ASP A 301 10.83 -10.76 2.95
CA ASP A 301 9.76 -10.71 3.95
C ASP A 301 9.22 -12.12 4.26
N ASP A 302 8.98 -12.95 3.24
CA ASP A 302 8.56 -14.34 3.37
C ASP A 302 9.61 -15.20 4.12
N GLN A 303 10.90 -14.99 3.84
CA GLN A 303 12.00 -15.63 4.57
C GLN A 303 12.06 -15.19 6.04
N ARG A 304 11.87 -13.89 6.32
CA ARG A 304 11.82 -13.35 7.69
C ARG A 304 10.65 -13.98 8.46
N ALA A 305 9.46 -13.99 7.87
CA ALA A 305 8.27 -14.60 8.46
C ALA A 305 8.40 -16.13 8.64
N ALA A 306 9.12 -16.83 7.75
CA ALA A 306 9.42 -18.25 7.92
C ALA A 306 10.34 -18.50 9.14
N ARG A 307 11.44 -17.75 9.26
CA ARG A 307 12.36 -17.82 10.41
C ARG A 307 11.65 -17.50 11.72
N GLU A 308 10.75 -16.52 11.73
CA GLU A 308 9.98 -16.19 12.93
C GLU A 308 9.05 -17.33 13.34
N ARG A 309 8.30 -17.92 12.40
CA ARG A 309 7.44 -19.09 12.65
C ARG A 309 8.24 -20.29 13.17
N GLU A 310 9.46 -20.50 12.68
CA GLU A 310 10.37 -21.54 13.18
C GLU A 310 10.85 -21.23 14.61
N ALA A 311 11.30 -20.00 14.88
CA ALA A 311 11.70 -19.55 16.21
C ALA A 311 10.54 -19.64 17.23
N GLN A 312 9.32 -19.33 16.82
CA GLN A 312 8.11 -19.49 17.64
C GLN A 312 7.83 -20.97 17.96
N ARG A 313 7.91 -21.88 16.98
CA ARG A 313 7.81 -23.34 17.22
C ARG A 313 8.88 -23.83 18.19
N ALA A 314 10.15 -23.49 17.96
CA ALA A 314 11.25 -23.85 18.84
C ALA A 314 11.10 -23.27 20.26
N ARG A 315 10.45 -22.11 20.44
CA ARG A 315 10.07 -21.58 21.77
C ARG A 315 8.94 -22.39 22.41
N GLN A 316 7.91 -22.79 21.65
CA GLN A 316 6.81 -23.63 22.15
C GLN A 316 7.30 -25.03 22.54
N GLU A 317 8.13 -25.67 21.72
CA GLU A 317 8.75 -26.97 22.00
C GLU A 317 9.61 -26.93 23.25
N ARG A 318 10.49 -25.92 23.39
CA ARG A 318 11.27 -25.72 24.63
C ARG A 318 10.37 -25.54 25.86
N ARG A 319 9.27 -24.79 25.75
CA ARG A 319 8.28 -24.64 26.84
C ARG A 319 7.62 -25.97 27.20
N ARG A 320 7.22 -26.77 26.19
CA ARG A 320 6.62 -28.09 26.36
C ARG A 320 7.60 -29.08 27.00
N ALA A 321 8.80 -29.22 26.43
CA ALA A 321 9.85 -30.09 26.97
C ALA A 321 10.22 -29.73 28.42
N ALA A 322 10.29 -28.43 28.75
CA ALA A 322 10.52 -27.97 30.11
C ALA A 322 9.32 -28.28 31.05
N ALA A 323 8.08 -28.23 30.57
CA ALA A 323 6.90 -28.62 31.34
C ALA A 323 6.89 -30.13 31.62
N GLU A 324 7.10 -30.95 30.59
CA GLU A 324 7.20 -32.41 30.73
C GLU A 324 8.37 -32.83 31.62
N ALA A 325 9.52 -32.14 31.56
CA ALA A 325 10.65 -32.40 32.45
C ALA A 325 10.34 -32.05 33.92
N ARG A 326 9.60 -30.97 34.18
CA ARG A 326 9.09 -30.64 35.52
C ARG A 326 8.14 -31.70 36.05
N GLU A 327 7.20 -32.18 35.23
CA GLU A 327 6.26 -33.21 35.67
C GLU A 327 6.95 -34.57 35.89
N ARG A 328 7.87 -34.98 35.01
CA ARG A 328 8.73 -36.17 35.23
C ARG A 328 9.61 -36.05 36.48
N ARG A 329 9.99 -34.84 36.90
CA ARG A 329 10.69 -34.61 38.16
C ARG A 329 9.73 -34.79 39.34
N ARG A 330 8.58 -34.11 39.32
CA ARG A 330 7.54 -34.19 40.36
C ARG A 330 7.04 -35.61 40.59
N LEU A 331 6.85 -36.40 39.53
CA LEU A 331 6.45 -37.81 39.63
C LEU A 331 7.54 -38.67 40.30
N ARG A 332 8.82 -38.46 39.97
CA ARG A 332 9.93 -39.16 40.63
C ARG A 332 10.09 -38.75 42.09
N GLU A 333 9.92 -37.47 42.42
CA GLU A 333 9.92 -36.98 43.80
C GLU A 333 8.75 -37.57 44.61
N ARG A 334 7.55 -37.67 44.01
CA ARG A 334 6.39 -38.37 44.62
C ARG A 334 6.64 -39.86 44.83
N GLU A 335 7.26 -40.55 43.87
CA GLU A 335 7.59 -41.97 43.99
C GLU A 335 8.60 -42.23 45.11
N LEU A 336 9.66 -41.42 45.20
CA LEU A 336 10.65 -41.50 46.27
C LEU A 336 10.04 -41.20 47.63
N ALA A 337 9.20 -40.16 47.73
CA ALA A 337 8.50 -39.81 48.97
C ALA A 337 7.51 -40.91 49.41
N ARG A 338 6.92 -41.65 48.46
CA ARG A 338 6.06 -42.80 48.76
C ARG A 338 6.84 -43.98 49.31
N ARG A 339 7.95 -44.37 48.68
CA ARG A 339 8.81 -45.45 49.18
C ARG A 339 9.37 -45.13 50.57
N ALA A 340 9.88 -43.90 50.74
CA ALA A 340 10.38 -43.44 52.04
C ALA A 340 9.30 -43.40 53.14
N TRP A 341 8.03 -43.32 52.77
CA TRP A 341 6.91 -43.49 53.71
C TRP A 341 6.63 -44.97 53.98
N GLU A 342 6.49 -45.79 52.94
CA GLU A 342 6.21 -47.23 53.02
C GLU A 342 7.28 -48.00 53.82
N ASP A 343 8.55 -47.60 53.66
CA ASP A 343 9.74 -48.13 54.35
C ASP A 343 9.94 -47.55 55.77
N SER A 344 9.14 -46.57 56.21
CA SER A 344 9.30 -45.93 57.51
C SER A 344 8.81 -46.79 58.68
N VAL A 345 9.47 -46.68 59.83
CA VAL A 345 9.05 -47.36 61.07
C VAL A 345 7.62 -46.97 61.45
N LEU A 346 7.28 -45.67 61.37
CA LEU A 346 5.95 -45.15 61.65
C LEU A 346 4.85 -45.77 60.77
N HIS A 347 5.13 -46.02 59.49
CA HIS A 347 4.19 -46.71 58.61
C HIS A 347 3.96 -48.17 59.06
N GLY A 348 5.04 -48.87 59.39
CA GLY A 348 4.99 -50.23 59.95
C GLY A 348 4.19 -50.30 61.25
N GLU A 349 4.46 -49.39 62.19
CA GLU A 349 3.76 -49.32 63.48
C GLU A 349 2.26 -48.99 63.33
N LEU A 350 1.90 -48.08 62.42
CA LEU A 350 0.50 -47.75 62.15
C LEU A 350 -0.26 -48.89 61.45
N VAL A 351 0.37 -49.58 60.50
CA VAL A 351 -0.22 -50.76 59.85
C VAL A 351 -0.33 -51.93 60.82
N TRP A 352 0.66 -52.11 61.71
CA TRP A 352 0.60 -53.13 62.77
C TRP A 352 -0.53 -52.84 63.78
N SER A 353 -0.64 -51.61 64.25
CA SER A 353 -1.60 -51.22 65.30
C SER A 353 -3.05 -51.15 64.79
N TYR A 354 -3.27 -50.70 63.56
CA TYR A 354 -4.61 -50.41 63.02
C TYR A 354 -4.99 -51.23 61.78
N GLY A 355 -4.13 -52.15 61.33
CA GLY A 355 -4.30 -52.97 60.12
C GLY A 355 -4.14 -52.20 58.79
N LEU A 356 -4.27 -50.88 58.81
CA LEU A 356 -4.15 -49.97 57.67
C LEU A 356 -3.88 -48.54 58.15
N VAL A 357 -3.25 -47.70 57.31
CA VAL A 357 -3.02 -46.27 57.62
C VAL A 357 -4.37 -45.55 57.85
N PRO A 358 -4.63 -45.03 59.07
CA PRO A 358 -5.93 -44.45 59.43
C PRO A 358 -6.41 -43.32 58.52
N GLN A 359 -7.72 -43.25 58.27
CA GLN A 359 -8.32 -42.21 57.41
C GLN A 359 -8.04 -40.77 57.91
N LEU A 360 -7.83 -40.61 59.22
CA LEU A 360 -7.47 -39.35 59.88
C LEU A 360 -6.13 -38.77 59.39
N LEU A 361 -5.21 -39.62 58.93
CA LEU A 361 -3.92 -39.21 58.36
C LEU A 361 -4.04 -38.92 56.85
N ARG A 362 -4.94 -39.63 56.17
CA ARG A 362 -5.26 -39.50 54.73
C ARG A 362 -6.21 -38.35 54.38
N LEU A 363 -6.48 -37.45 55.33
CA LEU A 363 -7.41 -36.33 55.12
C LEU A 363 -6.94 -35.41 54.00
N ARG A 364 -7.78 -35.22 52.99
CA ARG A 364 -7.56 -34.15 52.00
C ARG A 364 -7.81 -32.80 52.66
N LEU A 365 -6.80 -31.93 52.61
CA LEU A 365 -7.01 -30.50 52.81
C LEU A 365 -7.86 -30.00 51.63
N SER A 366 -8.74 -29.02 51.85
CA SER A 366 -9.82 -28.72 50.89
C SER A 366 -9.32 -28.27 49.52
N SER A 367 -10.02 -28.70 48.47
CA SER A 367 -9.64 -28.55 47.06
C SER A 367 -9.52 -27.12 46.53
N ASP A 368 -10.03 -26.11 47.24
CA ASP A 368 -10.07 -24.73 46.75
C ASP A 368 -8.69 -24.06 46.66
N SER A 369 -7.64 -24.63 47.26
CA SER A 369 -6.25 -24.16 47.11
C SER A 369 -5.50 -24.77 45.91
N ARG A 370 -6.21 -25.04 44.79
CA ARG A 370 -5.68 -25.31 43.44
C ARG A 370 -4.46 -26.26 43.37
N ASP A 371 -4.65 -27.55 43.65
CA ASP A 371 -3.72 -28.64 43.28
C ASP A 371 -2.21 -28.38 43.55
N ARG A 372 -1.89 -27.56 44.57
CA ARG A 372 -0.54 -27.44 45.09
C ARG A 372 -0.21 -28.74 45.80
N ALA A 373 0.42 -29.62 45.03
CA ALA A 373 0.79 -31.00 45.36
C ALA A 373 1.16 -31.22 46.83
N ASP A 374 0.89 -32.41 47.34
CA ASP A 374 1.10 -32.89 48.72
C ASP A 374 2.56 -32.84 49.25
N ILE A 375 3.49 -32.28 48.45
CA ILE A 375 4.94 -32.09 48.68
C ILE A 375 5.34 -30.59 48.50
N GLY A 376 4.41 -29.72 48.07
CA GLY A 376 4.68 -28.35 47.62
C GLY A 376 4.75 -27.30 48.73
N ASN A 377 4.24 -27.63 49.92
CA ASN A 377 4.17 -26.71 51.06
C ASN A 377 5.46 -26.74 51.92
N GLY A 378 6.61 -26.96 51.31
CA GLY A 378 7.90 -26.94 51.99
C GLY A 378 8.19 -28.15 52.89
N ILE A 379 7.29 -29.13 53.02
CA ILE A 379 7.57 -30.44 53.63
C ILE A 379 7.84 -31.44 52.50
N HIS A 380 9.02 -32.04 52.48
CA HIS A 380 9.46 -32.96 51.40
C HIS A 380 9.18 -34.43 51.74
N ALA A 381 7.92 -34.73 52.06
CA ALA A 381 7.43 -36.10 52.26
C ALA A 381 5.98 -36.23 51.79
N LEU A 382 5.45 -37.45 51.69
CA LEU A 382 4.01 -37.65 51.56
C LEU A 382 3.27 -37.01 52.75
N SER A 383 2.04 -36.58 52.51
CA SER A 383 1.22 -35.95 53.55
C SER A 383 0.91 -36.90 54.70
N GLU A 384 0.68 -38.17 54.40
CA GLU A 384 0.49 -39.24 55.39
C GLU A 384 1.70 -39.38 56.32
N HIS A 385 2.93 -39.21 55.81
CA HIS A 385 4.16 -39.44 56.56
C HIS A 385 4.38 -38.36 57.64
N TRP A 386 4.38 -37.08 57.28
CA TRP A 386 4.58 -36.02 58.28
C TRP A 386 3.40 -35.92 59.25
N ARG A 387 2.18 -36.28 58.83
CA ARG A 387 1.01 -36.36 59.71
C ARG A 387 1.09 -37.53 60.68
N ALA A 388 1.58 -38.68 60.23
CA ALA A 388 1.87 -39.82 61.10
C ALA A 388 2.89 -39.44 62.17
N ALA A 389 3.98 -38.75 61.79
CA ALA A 389 4.98 -38.24 62.72
C ALA A 389 4.36 -37.34 63.80
N VAL A 390 3.63 -36.28 63.40
CA VAL A 390 2.97 -35.36 64.34
C VAL A 390 1.93 -36.09 65.20
N TYR A 391 1.12 -36.96 64.61
CA TYR A 391 0.11 -37.73 65.34
C TYR A 391 0.75 -38.65 66.39
N TYR A 392 1.71 -39.47 66.00
CA TYR A 392 2.29 -40.50 66.87
C TYR A 392 3.05 -39.89 68.05
N HIS A 393 3.87 -38.85 67.80
CA HIS A 393 4.69 -38.25 68.85
C HIS A 393 3.94 -37.24 69.73
N LEU A 394 2.95 -36.51 69.19
CA LEU A 394 2.31 -35.37 69.88
C LEU A 394 0.83 -35.57 70.23
N ILE A 395 0.14 -36.54 69.62
CA ILE A 395 -1.31 -36.77 69.82
C ILE A 395 -1.59 -38.12 70.49
N ALA A 396 -1.03 -39.22 69.97
CA ALA A 396 -1.33 -40.58 70.45
C ALA A 396 -0.96 -40.79 71.94
N GLY A 397 -1.94 -41.15 72.76
CA GLY A 397 -1.77 -41.31 74.21
C GLY A 397 -1.42 -40.02 74.95
N LYS A 398 -1.67 -38.83 74.36
CA LYS A 398 -1.33 -37.51 74.94
C LYS A 398 -2.56 -36.67 75.31
N ILE A 399 -3.74 -37.29 75.44
CA ILE A 399 -5.00 -36.60 75.79
C ILE A 399 -4.81 -35.68 77.01
N GLY A 400 -5.31 -34.45 76.90
CA GLY A 400 -5.17 -33.39 77.89
C GLY A 400 -3.86 -32.59 77.83
N ARG A 401 -2.83 -33.05 77.10
CA ARG A 401 -1.59 -32.29 76.88
C ARG A 401 -1.75 -31.28 75.74
N SER A 402 -0.84 -30.31 75.69
CA SER A 402 -0.74 -29.34 74.59
C SER A 402 0.65 -29.32 73.97
N PHE A 403 0.72 -28.96 72.70
CA PHE A 403 1.96 -28.77 71.92
C PHE A 403 1.87 -27.55 71.00
N THR A 404 2.99 -27.11 70.46
CA THR A 404 3.12 -25.95 69.56
C THR A 404 3.50 -26.37 68.14
N LEU A 405 3.39 -25.47 67.15
CA LEU A 405 3.95 -25.72 65.81
C LEU A 405 5.47 -25.94 65.83
N ALA A 406 6.20 -25.36 66.79
CA ALA A 406 7.64 -25.61 66.96
C ALA A 406 7.92 -27.06 67.42
N ASP A 407 7.01 -27.68 68.17
CA ASP A 407 7.09 -29.10 68.53
C ASP A 407 6.82 -29.98 67.32
N ALA A 408 5.78 -29.67 66.53
CA ALA A 408 5.50 -30.36 65.27
C ALA A 408 6.69 -30.26 64.30
N HIS A 409 7.32 -29.10 64.18
CA HIS A 409 8.54 -28.90 63.39
C HIS A 409 9.69 -29.80 63.84
N ARG A 410 9.96 -29.86 65.16
CA ARG A 410 11.01 -30.71 65.73
C ARG A 410 10.74 -32.19 65.48
N VAL A 411 9.50 -32.64 65.61
CA VAL A 411 9.08 -34.02 65.35
C VAL A 411 9.26 -34.38 63.88
N ILE A 412 8.78 -33.55 62.95
CA ILE A 412 8.91 -33.81 61.50
C ILE A 412 10.39 -33.90 61.10
N LEU A 413 11.24 -32.99 61.59
CA LEU A 413 12.69 -33.07 61.37
C LEU A 413 13.34 -34.29 62.04
N GLY A 414 12.83 -34.74 63.19
CA GLY A 414 13.30 -35.92 63.91
C GLY A 414 13.11 -37.22 63.13
N GLU A 415 12.03 -37.33 62.36
CA GLU A 415 11.78 -38.43 61.41
C GLU A 415 12.59 -38.31 60.10
N GLY A 416 13.58 -37.42 60.04
CA GLY A 416 14.40 -37.19 58.84
C GLY A 416 13.65 -36.49 57.69
N ILE A 417 12.39 -36.09 57.89
CA ILE A 417 11.59 -35.41 56.86
C ILE A 417 12.13 -34.00 56.67
N THR A 418 12.64 -33.72 55.46
CA THR A 418 13.24 -32.42 55.15
C THR A 418 12.17 -31.34 55.02
N ILE A 419 12.34 -30.24 55.77
CA ILE A 419 11.53 -29.03 55.66
C ILE A 419 12.37 -27.92 55.02
N THR A 420 11.91 -27.37 53.89
CA THR A 420 12.50 -26.17 53.29
C THR A 420 11.70 -24.94 53.64
N SER A 421 12.27 -24.06 54.47
CA SER A 421 11.83 -22.68 54.55
C SER A 421 12.17 -21.97 53.22
N GLN A 422 11.15 -21.67 52.42
CA GLN A 422 11.34 -20.87 51.20
C GLN A 422 11.81 -19.46 51.57
N LYS A 423 13.10 -19.17 51.31
CA LYS A 423 13.74 -17.85 51.48
C LYS A 423 13.32 -16.82 50.42
N GLY A 424 12.02 -16.71 50.14
CA GLY A 424 11.49 -15.58 49.39
C GLY A 424 11.32 -14.35 50.29
N PRO A 425 11.38 -13.12 49.77
CA PRO A 425 10.97 -11.93 50.51
C PRO A 425 9.46 -12.01 50.76
N ARG A 426 9.08 -12.56 51.92
CA ARG A 426 7.69 -12.61 52.39
C ARG A 426 7.31 -11.26 53.00
N ALA A 427 6.04 -10.88 52.84
CA ALA A 427 5.44 -9.85 53.69
C ALA A 427 5.55 -10.29 55.16
N ALA A 428 5.84 -9.35 56.06
CA ALA A 428 5.93 -9.63 57.49
C ALA A 428 4.60 -10.24 57.98
N GLY A 429 4.67 -11.43 58.60
CA GLY A 429 3.50 -12.18 59.09
C GLY A 429 2.94 -13.25 58.15
N ALA A 430 3.43 -13.37 56.91
CA ALA A 430 3.05 -14.51 56.05
C ALA A 430 3.71 -15.82 56.54
N LEU A 431 2.90 -16.86 56.74
CA LEU A 431 3.36 -18.18 57.16
C LEU A 431 4.38 -18.79 56.20
N THR A 432 5.26 -19.63 56.73
CA THR A 432 5.98 -20.60 55.90
C THR A 432 5.01 -21.69 55.43
N GLY A 433 5.26 -22.28 54.26
CA GLY A 433 4.33 -23.25 53.69
C GLY A 433 4.08 -24.47 54.61
N TRP A 434 5.06 -24.85 55.42
CA TRP A 434 4.93 -26.03 56.28
C TRP A 434 4.01 -25.73 57.47
N GLU A 435 4.07 -24.51 58.01
CA GLU A 435 3.13 -24.03 59.04
C GLU A 435 1.71 -23.98 58.49
N GLU A 436 1.49 -23.53 57.24
CA GLU A 436 0.18 -23.57 56.57
C GLU A 436 -0.33 -25.02 56.42
N ALA A 437 0.54 -25.96 56.03
CA ALA A 437 0.19 -27.36 55.86
C ALA A 437 -0.17 -28.06 57.17
N VAL A 438 0.65 -27.86 58.22
CA VAL A 438 0.43 -28.43 59.55
C VAL A 438 -0.81 -27.81 60.18
N THR A 439 -0.93 -26.47 60.21
CA THR A 439 -2.09 -25.76 60.78
C THR A 439 -3.38 -26.17 60.07
N GLY A 440 -3.41 -26.17 58.74
CA GLY A 440 -4.59 -26.58 57.97
C GLY A 440 -5.01 -28.03 58.19
N TRP A 441 -4.10 -28.94 58.54
CA TRP A 441 -4.46 -30.30 58.96
C TRP A 441 -4.97 -30.35 60.40
N LEU A 442 -4.32 -29.62 61.33
CA LEU A 442 -4.76 -29.52 62.72
C LEU A 442 -6.16 -28.89 62.84
N GLU A 443 -6.51 -27.91 62.00
CA GLU A 443 -7.87 -27.38 61.88
C GLU A 443 -8.89 -28.45 61.43
N LYS A 444 -8.50 -29.38 60.55
CA LYS A 444 -9.36 -30.52 60.16
C LYS A 444 -9.46 -31.61 61.24
N LEU A 445 -8.49 -31.69 62.14
CA LEU A 445 -8.60 -32.49 63.37
C LEU A 445 -9.50 -31.79 64.40
N HIS A 446 -9.39 -30.46 64.53
CA HIS A 446 -10.21 -29.65 65.42
C HIS A 446 -11.70 -29.70 65.05
N ALA A 447 -12.02 -29.54 63.75
CA ALA A 447 -13.38 -29.69 63.24
C ALA A 447 -13.97 -31.11 63.44
N ARG A 448 -13.15 -32.10 63.83
CA ARG A 448 -13.58 -33.46 64.21
C ARG A 448 -13.48 -33.74 65.72
N GLY A 449 -13.09 -32.78 66.54
CA GLY A 449 -12.98 -32.93 68.00
C GLY A 449 -11.72 -33.66 68.50
N TYR A 450 -10.72 -33.90 67.66
CA TYR A 450 -9.47 -34.56 68.09
C TYR A 450 -8.53 -33.61 68.84
N VAL A 451 -8.54 -32.32 68.49
CA VAL A 451 -7.69 -31.28 69.12
C VAL A 451 -8.46 -29.97 69.28
N THR A 452 -7.98 -29.06 70.13
CA THR A 452 -8.34 -27.64 70.11
C THR A 452 -7.16 -26.84 69.58
N VAL A 453 -7.37 -26.07 68.52
CA VAL A 453 -6.34 -25.16 67.98
C VAL A 453 -6.58 -23.75 68.54
N HIS A 454 -5.58 -23.20 69.24
CA HIS A 454 -5.58 -21.84 69.73
C HIS A 454 -4.68 -20.98 68.85
N HIS A 455 -5.25 -19.92 68.27
CA HIS A 455 -4.52 -19.00 67.39
C HIS A 455 -4.06 -17.75 68.15
N GLY A 456 -2.86 -17.25 67.82
CA GLY A 456 -2.30 -16.08 68.46
C GLY A 456 -3.04 -14.77 68.16
N LEU A 457 -3.08 -13.88 69.14
CA LEU A 457 -3.64 -12.52 68.96
C LEU A 457 -2.91 -11.71 67.88
N ALA A 458 -1.60 -11.96 67.71
CA ALA A 458 -0.77 -11.27 66.73
C ALA A 458 -0.92 -11.80 65.30
N ASN A 459 -1.27 -13.09 65.12
CA ASN A 459 -1.48 -13.68 63.79
C ASN A 459 -2.46 -14.85 63.86
N ARG A 460 -3.72 -14.58 63.50
CA ARG A 460 -4.82 -15.55 63.52
C ARG A 460 -4.64 -16.74 62.57
N LEU A 461 -3.65 -16.73 61.68
CA LEU A 461 -3.37 -17.84 60.77
C LEU A 461 -2.47 -18.91 61.40
N VAL A 462 -1.78 -18.61 62.51
CA VAL A 462 -0.84 -19.52 63.16
C VAL A 462 -1.52 -20.22 64.32
N ALA A 463 -1.30 -21.52 64.48
CA ALA A 463 -1.59 -22.23 65.72
C ALA A 463 -0.49 -21.96 66.75
N ASP A 464 -0.77 -21.13 67.75
CA ASP A 464 0.15 -20.85 68.86
C ASP A 464 0.28 -22.06 69.80
N SER A 465 -0.86 -22.72 70.07
CA SER A 465 -0.95 -23.90 70.95
C SER A 465 -2.08 -24.81 70.50
N VAL A 466 -1.86 -26.13 70.63
CA VAL A 466 -2.78 -27.18 70.20
C VAL A 466 -2.98 -28.13 71.38
N GLN A 467 -4.20 -28.22 71.92
CA GLN A 467 -4.54 -29.15 72.99
C GLN A 467 -5.09 -30.46 72.41
N VAL A 468 -4.63 -31.61 72.89
CA VAL A 468 -5.14 -32.93 72.48
C VAL A 468 -6.40 -33.26 73.27
N LEU A 469 -7.52 -33.48 72.57
CA LEU A 469 -8.80 -33.85 73.17
C LEU A 469 -9.10 -35.35 73.05
N ALA A 470 -8.68 -35.96 71.94
CA ALA A 470 -8.93 -37.36 71.60
C ALA A 470 -7.86 -37.88 70.65
N ASP A 471 -7.72 -39.21 70.58
CA ASP A 471 -6.83 -39.92 69.67
C ASP A 471 -7.57 -41.07 68.96
N LEU A 472 -6.88 -41.93 68.22
CA LEU A 472 -7.51 -43.04 67.50
C LEU A 472 -7.98 -44.18 68.41
N ASP A 473 -7.39 -44.30 69.59
CA ASP A 473 -7.72 -45.35 70.57
C ASP A 473 -8.88 -44.88 71.47
N HIS A 474 -8.99 -43.58 71.67
CA HIS A 474 -10.08 -42.88 72.37
C HIS A 474 -10.68 -41.82 71.43
N PRO A 475 -11.42 -42.22 70.37
CA PRO A 475 -11.98 -41.29 69.41
C PRO A 475 -12.97 -40.33 70.09
N PRO A 476 -13.09 -39.08 69.60
CA PRO A 476 -14.05 -38.15 70.14
C PRO A 476 -15.47 -38.73 69.96
N PRO A 477 -16.42 -38.44 70.88
CA PRO A 477 -17.78 -38.93 70.75
C PRO A 477 -18.32 -38.53 69.38
N SER A 478 -18.79 -39.52 68.61
CA SER A 478 -19.29 -39.26 67.27
C SER A 478 -20.31 -38.14 67.33
N PRO A 479 -20.18 -37.07 66.52
CA PRO A 479 -21.15 -35.99 66.52
C PRO A 479 -22.53 -36.63 66.29
N PRO A 480 -23.55 -36.25 67.08
CA PRO A 480 -24.85 -36.90 67.01
C PRO A 480 -25.30 -36.89 65.56
N LEU A 481 -25.62 -38.08 65.01
CA LEU A 481 -26.06 -38.23 63.63
C LEU A 481 -27.17 -37.20 63.39
N ALA A 482 -26.87 -36.19 62.58
CA ALA A 482 -27.86 -35.18 62.24
C ALA A 482 -29.07 -35.94 61.68
N PRO A 483 -30.30 -35.68 62.19
CA PRO A 483 -31.47 -36.42 61.75
C PRO A 483 -31.53 -36.34 60.23
N PRO A 484 -31.84 -37.45 59.53
CA PRO A 484 -31.71 -37.52 58.08
C PRO A 484 -32.47 -36.36 57.46
N ALA A 485 -31.72 -35.40 56.93
CA ALA A 485 -32.30 -34.23 56.32
C ALA A 485 -33.16 -34.73 55.16
N LEU A 486 -34.48 -34.57 55.31
CA LEU A 486 -35.44 -34.86 54.26
C LEU A 486 -35.09 -33.96 53.08
N ALA A 487 -34.29 -34.49 52.16
CA ALA A 487 -33.93 -33.79 50.95
C ALA A 487 -35.25 -33.45 50.25
N PRO A 488 -35.54 -32.16 49.99
CA PRO A 488 -36.74 -31.81 49.26
C PRO A 488 -36.71 -32.55 47.92
N PRO A 489 -37.84 -33.10 47.44
CA PRO A 489 -37.86 -33.88 46.22
C PRO A 489 -37.28 -33.04 45.09
N ALA A 490 -36.20 -33.54 44.50
CA ALA A 490 -35.51 -32.85 43.42
C ALA A 490 -36.46 -32.80 42.21
N LEU A 491 -37.16 -31.67 42.06
CA LEU A 491 -37.85 -31.31 40.83
C LEU A 491 -36.77 -31.11 39.76
N ALA A 492 -36.43 -32.20 39.08
CA ALA A 492 -35.62 -32.14 37.88
C ALA A 492 -36.34 -31.21 36.89
N PRO A 493 -35.71 -30.10 36.45
CA PRO A 493 -36.30 -29.28 35.41
C PRO A 493 -36.49 -30.17 34.17
N PRO A 494 -37.62 -30.06 33.45
CA PRO A 494 -37.86 -30.86 32.26
C PRO A 494 -36.72 -30.62 31.28
N ALA A 495 -36.09 -31.71 30.83
CA ALA A 495 -35.02 -31.65 29.86
C ALA A 495 -35.59 -31.18 28.52
N LEU A 496 -35.57 -29.86 28.29
CA LEU A 496 -35.71 -29.28 26.96
C LEU A 496 -34.51 -29.73 26.14
N ALA A 497 -34.67 -30.87 25.45
CA ALA A 497 -33.76 -31.29 24.43
C ALA A 497 -33.64 -30.15 23.40
N PRO A 498 -32.43 -29.63 23.12
CA PRO A 498 -32.28 -28.64 22.07
C PRO A 498 -32.78 -29.27 20.76
N PRO A 499 -33.59 -28.57 19.95
CA PRO A 499 -34.05 -29.11 18.69
C PRO A 499 -32.83 -29.49 17.86
N ALA A 500 -32.80 -30.73 17.37
CA ALA A 500 -31.75 -31.22 16.50
C ALA A 500 -31.82 -30.48 15.16
N LEU A 501 -31.16 -29.32 15.09
CA LEU A 501 -30.82 -28.67 13.84
C LEU A 501 -29.79 -29.55 13.12
N ALA A 502 -30.31 -30.54 12.39
CA ALA A 502 -29.54 -31.21 11.36
C ALA A 502 -28.97 -30.12 10.43
N PRO A 503 -27.66 -30.10 10.18
CA PRO A 503 -27.11 -29.18 9.19
C PRO A 503 -27.80 -29.48 7.85
N PRO A 504 -28.27 -28.47 7.10
CA PRO A 504 -28.82 -28.72 5.78
C PRO A 504 -27.75 -29.40 4.94
N ALA A 505 -28.07 -30.57 4.40
CA ALA A 505 -27.21 -31.27 3.47
C ALA A 505 -27.10 -30.43 2.19
N LEU A 506 -26.08 -29.56 2.16
CA LEU A 506 -25.64 -28.90 0.94
C LEU A 506 -25.03 -29.95 0.03
N ALA A 507 -25.91 -30.66 -0.70
CA ALA A 507 -25.51 -31.36 -1.90
C ALA A 507 -24.81 -30.34 -2.81
N PRO A 508 -23.57 -30.61 -3.28
CA PRO A 508 -22.94 -29.73 -4.23
C PRO A 508 -23.84 -29.65 -5.48
N PRO A 509 -24.08 -28.46 -6.05
CA PRO A 509 -24.81 -28.37 -7.30
C PRO A 509 -24.03 -29.16 -8.35
N ALA A 510 -24.66 -30.21 -8.88
CA ALA A 510 -24.13 -30.95 -10.00
C ALA A 510 -24.09 -29.99 -11.20
N LEU A 511 -22.92 -29.42 -11.45
CA LEU A 511 -22.62 -28.66 -12.66
C LEU A 511 -22.59 -29.63 -13.84
N ALA A 512 -23.78 -30.02 -14.30
CA ALA A 512 -23.94 -30.60 -15.62
C ALA A 512 -23.43 -29.57 -16.64
N PRO A 513 -22.47 -29.92 -17.52
CA PRO A 513 -22.01 -29.00 -18.54
C PRO A 513 -23.19 -28.66 -19.46
N PRO A 514 -23.39 -27.38 -19.83
CA PRO A 514 -24.45 -27.02 -20.75
C PRO A 514 -24.20 -27.70 -22.10
N ALA A 515 -25.15 -28.54 -22.52
CA ALA A 515 -25.11 -29.18 -23.83
C ALA A 515 -25.14 -28.10 -24.92
N LEU A 516 -24.13 -28.12 -25.79
CA LEU A 516 -24.05 -27.24 -26.96
C LEU A 516 -25.14 -27.62 -27.97
N ALA A 517 -26.30 -26.97 -27.88
CA ALA A 517 -27.29 -26.98 -28.96
C ALA A 517 -26.88 -25.94 -30.03
N PRO A 518 -26.79 -26.31 -31.32
CA PRO A 518 -26.48 -25.37 -32.38
C PRO A 518 -27.64 -24.38 -32.63
N PRO A 519 -27.35 -23.14 -33.10
CA PRO A 519 -28.37 -22.11 -33.24
C PRO A 519 -29.33 -22.39 -34.39
N ALA A 520 -30.64 -22.25 -34.12
CA ALA A 520 -31.67 -22.22 -35.13
C ALA A 520 -31.71 -20.85 -35.85
N THR A 521 -31.59 -20.87 -37.17
CA THR A 521 -32.21 -19.86 -38.06
C THR A 521 -33.75 -20.09 -38.07
N PRO A 522 -34.63 -19.17 -38.53
CA PRO A 522 -34.44 -18.09 -39.53
C PRO A 522 -35.27 -16.81 -39.16
N PRO A 523 -35.90 -16.01 -40.06
CA PRO A 523 -35.64 -15.70 -41.46
C PRO A 523 -35.48 -14.20 -41.78
N SER A 524 -35.01 -13.95 -43.01
CA SER A 524 -35.03 -12.66 -43.72
C SER A 524 -36.38 -11.91 -43.70
N ARG A 525 -36.32 -10.56 -43.60
CA ARG A 525 -37.40 -9.68 -44.09
C ARG A 525 -36.86 -8.50 -44.89
N ARG A 526 -37.19 -8.47 -46.18
CA ARG A 526 -37.03 -7.32 -47.09
C ARG A 526 -38.21 -6.35 -46.94
N ALA A 527 -37.90 -5.05 -46.83
CA ALA A 527 -38.70 -3.89 -47.26
C ALA A 527 -37.74 -2.67 -47.20
N ARG A 528 -37.48 -1.83 -48.21
CA ARG A 528 -38.35 -0.94 -49.03
C ARG A 528 -39.34 -0.14 -48.17
N ALA A 529 -39.51 1.18 -48.32
CA ALA A 529 -38.79 2.25 -49.03
C ALA A 529 -39.37 3.62 -48.55
N SER A 530 -38.83 4.74 -49.07
CA SER A 530 -39.48 6.09 -49.12
C SER A 530 -39.47 6.91 -47.80
N SER A 531 -38.82 8.08 -47.79
CA SER A 531 -39.40 9.46 -47.93
C SER A 531 -40.04 10.00 -46.63
N HIS A 532 -39.90 11.26 -46.21
CA HIS A 532 -39.36 12.50 -46.82
C HIS A 532 -38.97 13.50 -45.68
N PRO A 533 -38.40 14.71 -45.94
CA PRO A 533 -37.74 15.53 -44.91
C PRO A 533 -38.68 16.49 -44.15
N GLN A 534 -38.30 16.87 -42.92
CA GLN A 534 -38.87 18.02 -42.21
C GLN A 534 -37.81 18.83 -41.45
N GLU A 535 -37.36 19.90 -42.08
CA GLU A 535 -37.09 21.21 -41.47
C GLU A 535 -38.04 22.22 -42.15
N PRO A 536 -38.21 23.49 -41.69
CA PRO A 536 -37.46 24.21 -40.64
C PRO A 536 -38.35 24.91 -39.59
N ARG A 537 -37.76 25.43 -38.50
CA ARG A 537 -38.27 26.64 -37.83
C ARG A 537 -37.15 27.60 -37.41
N ARG A 538 -37.22 28.82 -37.94
CA ARG A 538 -36.43 29.99 -37.51
C ARG A 538 -37.08 30.63 -36.29
N SER A 539 -36.28 31.12 -35.34
CA SER A 539 -36.65 32.27 -34.49
C SER A 539 -35.43 32.87 -33.76
N ASN A 540 -35.08 34.08 -34.18
CA ASN A 540 -34.32 35.16 -33.51
C ASN A 540 -35.21 36.44 -33.73
N PRO A 541 -35.02 37.64 -33.13
CA PRO A 541 -33.90 38.12 -32.30
C PRO A 541 -34.25 39.00 -31.08
N GLN A 542 -33.24 39.39 -30.28
CA GLN A 542 -33.05 40.70 -29.58
C GLN A 542 -31.66 40.66 -28.91
N GLN A 543 -30.65 41.46 -29.30
CA GLN A 543 -30.43 42.91 -29.07
C GLN A 543 -30.28 43.30 -27.59
N HIS A 544 -29.06 43.74 -27.20
CA HIS A 544 -28.78 44.95 -26.40
C HIS A 544 -27.26 45.23 -26.33
N ASP A 545 -26.83 46.37 -26.87
CA ASP A 545 -25.59 47.11 -26.49
C ASP A 545 -25.99 48.32 -25.60
N PRO A 546 -25.06 48.98 -24.88
CA PRO A 546 -24.37 50.14 -25.49
C PRO A 546 -22.88 50.36 -25.10
N ALA A 547 -22.24 51.29 -25.84
CA ALA A 547 -20.91 51.91 -25.68
C ALA A 547 -20.64 52.53 -24.28
N GLY A 548 -19.44 53.01 -23.89
CA GLY A 548 -18.11 53.17 -24.52
C GLY A 548 -17.37 54.39 -23.90
N SER A 549 -16.06 54.59 -24.13
CA SER A 549 -15.36 55.90 -23.90
C SER A 549 -13.90 55.91 -24.43
N THR A 550 -13.28 57.10 -24.52
CA THR A 550 -12.08 57.47 -25.31
C THR A 550 -10.98 58.23 -24.52
N GLY A 551 -9.75 58.30 -25.06
CA GLY A 551 -8.65 59.21 -24.65
C GLY A 551 -7.37 58.45 -24.21
N SER A 552 -6.14 58.61 -24.71
CA SER A 552 -5.38 59.66 -25.43
C SER A 552 -4.85 60.84 -24.58
N THR A 553 -3.55 60.81 -24.18
CA THR A 553 -2.44 61.71 -24.61
C THR A 553 -1.15 61.54 -23.77
N ASP A 554 0.01 61.72 -24.41
CA ASP A 554 1.41 61.88 -23.92
C ASP A 554 1.68 63.29 -23.28
N PRO A 555 2.91 63.77 -22.95
CA PRO A 555 4.14 63.17 -22.34
C PRO A 555 4.83 64.08 -21.24
N ASP A 556 6.11 63.79 -20.93
CA ASP A 556 7.26 64.72 -20.71
C ASP A 556 7.94 64.99 -19.31
N ASP A 557 9.26 64.70 -19.32
CA ASP A 557 10.46 65.47 -18.87
C ASP A 557 11.06 65.61 -17.43
N LEU A 558 12.42 65.51 -17.41
CA LEU A 558 13.45 66.25 -16.61
C LEU A 558 13.54 66.07 -15.05
N SER A 559 14.66 66.28 -14.31
CA SER A 559 16.10 66.55 -14.59
C SER A 559 16.97 66.59 -13.30
N THR A 560 18.33 66.49 -13.41
CA THR A 560 19.40 67.04 -12.50
C THR A 560 19.55 66.49 -11.05
N SER A 561 20.67 66.58 -10.31
CA SER A 561 22.05 67.18 -10.41
C SER A 561 23.02 66.51 -9.37
N ASN A 562 24.34 66.32 -9.55
CA ASN A 562 25.52 67.26 -9.48
C ASN A 562 25.86 67.76 -8.02
N THR A 563 27.10 67.96 -7.50
CA THR A 563 28.51 67.99 -8.03
C THR A 563 29.60 67.91 -6.89
N GLN A 564 30.91 67.75 -7.21
CA GLN A 564 32.15 68.35 -6.56
C GLN A 564 32.67 67.90 -5.14
N ASP A 565 33.94 68.16 -4.71
CA ASP A 565 35.29 68.16 -5.35
C ASP A 565 36.48 68.32 -4.34
N LEU A 566 37.67 67.80 -4.71
CA LEU A 566 39.09 68.27 -4.51
C LEU A 566 39.69 68.78 -3.16
N THR A 567 40.87 68.26 -2.76
CA THR A 567 42.23 68.95 -2.70
C THR A 567 43.33 68.13 -1.95
N ALA A 568 44.62 68.52 -2.06
CA ALA A 568 45.87 67.88 -1.53
C ALA A 568 46.86 69.00 -1.02
N PRO A 569 48.16 68.83 -0.64
CA PRO A 569 49.10 67.66 -0.64
C PRO A 569 50.12 67.52 0.56
N ALA A 570 51.01 66.49 0.49
CA ALA A 570 52.38 66.29 1.10
C ALA A 570 52.63 66.52 2.64
N ASP A 571 53.37 65.70 3.42
CA ASP A 571 54.68 65.06 3.14
C ASP A 571 55.11 63.99 4.21
N SER A 572 55.94 63.00 3.81
CA SER A 572 56.90 62.16 4.60
C SER A 572 56.54 61.14 5.74
N ILE A 573 57.32 60.03 5.76
CA ILE A 573 57.54 58.93 6.77
C ILE A 573 56.70 57.61 6.65
N GLU A 574 57.43 56.48 6.60
CA GLU A 574 57.01 55.06 6.52
C GLU A 574 56.69 54.40 7.89
N PRO A 575 56.27 53.10 7.99
CA PRO A 575 55.58 52.23 7.02
C PRO A 575 54.28 51.58 7.58
N GLY A 576 53.33 51.22 6.71
CA GLY A 576 52.15 50.42 7.12
C GLY A 576 51.36 49.80 5.97
N MET A 577 51.35 48.46 5.93
CA MET A 577 50.49 47.48 5.20
C MET A 577 49.55 47.94 4.05
N PRO A 578 49.45 47.16 2.93
CA PRO A 578 48.85 47.62 1.69
C PRO A 578 47.30 47.57 1.64
N GLY A 579 46.69 48.66 1.16
CA GLY A 579 45.24 48.80 0.95
C GLY A 579 44.88 49.38 -0.43
N ALA A 580 44.32 48.54 -1.29
CA ALA A 580 43.88 48.74 -2.68
C ALA A 580 43.39 50.13 -3.17
N ALA A 581 43.92 50.54 -4.32
CA ALA A 581 43.37 51.43 -5.36
C ALA A 581 44.13 51.11 -6.67
N ARG A 582 43.62 51.20 -7.91
CA ARG A 582 42.42 51.78 -8.52
C ARG A 582 42.20 51.10 -9.90
N ASN A 583 41.01 51.33 -10.48
CA ASN A 583 40.62 51.27 -11.92
C ASN A 583 39.41 50.36 -12.15
N GLN A 584 38.26 50.98 -12.40
CA GLN A 584 37.09 50.31 -12.99
C GLN A 584 37.32 50.18 -14.50
N PRO A 585 37.36 48.95 -15.06
CA PRO A 585 37.34 48.72 -16.50
C PRO A 585 35.85 48.69 -16.97
N PRO A 586 35.50 48.38 -18.24
CA PRO A 586 34.19 48.71 -18.82
C PRO A 586 33.03 47.99 -18.11
N PRO A 587 31.77 48.45 -18.25
CA PRO A 587 30.62 47.86 -17.57
C PRO A 587 30.60 46.36 -17.77
N THR A 588 30.92 45.64 -16.68
CA THR A 588 31.12 44.20 -16.75
C THR A 588 29.80 43.57 -17.14
N ALA A 589 29.80 42.85 -18.27
CA ALA A 589 28.67 42.03 -18.66
C ALA A 589 28.29 41.19 -17.44
N ARG A 590 27.04 41.36 -16.97
CA ARG A 590 26.57 40.71 -15.73
C ARG A 590 27.04 39.27 -15.74
N PRO A 591 27.78 38.80 -14.71
CA PRO A 591 28.46 37.52 -14.76
C PRO A 591 27.43 36.47 -15.15
N GLN A 592 27.60 35.88 -16.33
CA GLN A 592 26.73 34.79 -16.77
C GLN A 592 26.84 33.73 -15.68
N LEU A 593 25.73 33.50 -14.98
CA LEU A 593 25.64 32.47 -13.96
C LEU A 593 26.13 31.18 -14.60
N ARG A 594 27.03 30.45 -13.93
CA ARG A 594 27.58 29.20 -14.43
C ARG A 594 27.09 28.08 -13.53
N CYS A 595 26.71 26.96 -14.15
CA CYS A 595 26.33 25.75 -13.44
C CYS A 595 27.51 25.28 -12.57
N GLN A 596 27.29 25.15 -11.26
CA GLN A 596 28.31 24.69 -10.31
C GLN A 596 28.86 23.30 -10.63
N GLY A 597 28.08 22.44 -11.29
CA GLY A 597 28.51 21.10 -11.70
C GLY A 597 29.40 21.09 -12.95
N CYS A 598 29.00 21.77 -14.04
CA CYS A 598 29.65 21.64 -15.35
C CYS A 598 30.33 22.90 -15.88
N GLY A 599 30.28 24.03 -15.15
CA GLY A 599 30.94 25.30 -15.51
C GLY A 599 30.37 26.05 -16.72
N LYS A 600 29.38 25.49 -17.44
CA LYS A 600 28.73 26.11 -18.59
C LYS A 600 27.72 27.20 -18.18
N PRO A 601 27.38 28.17 -19.05
CA PRO A 601 26.37 29.19 -18.77
C PRO A 601 25.02 28.59 -18.38
N LEU A 602 24.38 29.21 -17.40
CA LEU A 602 23.13 28.83 -16.78
C LEU A 602 22.01 29.71 -17.34
N ASN A 603 20.83 29.12 -17.60
CA ASN A 603 19.66 29.88 -17.98
C ASN A 603 19.23 30.80 -16.81
N PRO A 604 18.90 32.09 -17.02
CA PRO A 604 18.43 32.98 -15.95
C PRO A 604 17.23 32.44 -15.15
N LEU A 605 16.38 31.60 -15.74
CA LEU A 605 15.27 30.94 -15.04
C LEU A 605 15.71 29.84 -14.05
N LEU A 606 16.97 29.41 -14.12
CA LEU A 606 17.58 28.44 -13.20
C LEU A 606 18.57 29.10 -12.23
N ALA A 607 18.63 30.45 -12.21
CA ALA A 607 19.59 31.23 -11.43
C ALA A 607 19.65 30.81 -9.96
N ASP A 608 18.49 30.73 -9.32
CA ASP A 608 18.36 30.48 -7.88
C ASP A 608 18.77 29.06 -7.46
N TYR A 609 18.85 28.13 -8.42
CA TYR A 609 19.24 26.73 -8.20
C TYR A 609 20.74 26.47 -8.41
N GLY A 610 21.47 27.41 -9.05
CA GLY A 610 22.92 27.32 -9.27
C GLY A 610 23.42 26.18 -10.20
N ARG A 611 22.52 25.34 -10.75
CA ARG A 611 22.85 24.17 -11.57
C ARG A 611 21.86 23.96 -12.72
N HIS A 612 22.31 23.30 -13.79
CA HIS A 612 21.41 22.78 -14.81
C HIS A 612 20.58 21.63 -14.24
N VAL A 613 19.40 21.37 -14.80
CA VAL A 613 18.50 20.26 -14.39
C VAL A 613 19.17 18.87 -14.48
N LEU A 614 20.31 18.76 -15.18
CA LEU A 614 21.08 17.53 -15.40
C LEU A 614 22.48 17.54 -14.73
N CYS A 615 22.72 18.43 -13.75
CA CYS A 615 24.02 18.62 -13.07
C CYS A 615 23.87 18.90 -11.56
#